data_AF-A0A956W630-F1
#
_entry.id   AF-A0A956W630-F1
#
_cell.length_a   1.000
_cell.length_b   1.000
_cell.length_c   1.000
_cell.angle_alpha   90.00
_cell.angle_beta   90.00
_cell.angle_gamma   90.00
#
_symmetry.space_group_name_H-M   'P 1'
#
loop_
_entity.id
_entity.type
_entity.pdbx_description
1 polymer ?
#
loop_
_entity_poly.entity_id
_entity_poly.type
_entity_poly.pdbx_seq_one_letter_code
_entity_poly.pdbx_strand_id
1 'polypeptide(L)' 'HEDIGETFIYPGAPFKLGVSPWRQRGRAPHAGEHNAEVYGDLLGMDEPELRRARMRMVV' A
#
# COMPACT_ATOMS: atom_id res chain seq x y z
N HIS A 1 -12.27 7.00 -3.96
CA HIS A 1 -11.79 5.98 -4.91
C HIS A 1 -11.52 6.69 -6.21
N GLU A 2 -10.30 7.21 -6.36
CA GLU A 2 -9.91 8.03 -7.51
C GLU A 2 -9.94 7.22 -8.81
N ASP A 3 -9.59 5.95 -8.71
CA ASP A 3 -9.61 4.94 -9.77
C ASP A 3 -10.97 4.74 -10.43
N ILE A 4 -12.06 4.96 -9.70
CA ILE A 4 -13.44 4.87 -10.22
C ILE A 4 -14.21 6.20 -10.11
N GLY A 5 -13.54 7.28 -9.69
CA GLY A 5 -14.15 8.61 -9.55
C GLY A 5 -15.25 8.71 -8.49
N GLU A 6 -15.35 7.74 -7.56
CA GLU A 6 -16.45 7.67 -6.59
C GLU A 6 -15.96 7.79 -5.14
N THR A 7 -16.85 8.27 -4.26
CA THR A 7 -16.60 8.40 -2.82
C THR A 7 -17.59 7.56 -2.04
N PHE A 8 -17.09 6.88 -1.02
CA PHE A 8 -17.87 5.97 -0.19
C PHE A 8 -17.64 6.27 1.29
N ILE A 9 -18.67 5.98 2.09
CA ILE A 9 -18.56 6.00 3.54
C ILE A 9 -18.23 4.58 4.00
N TYR A 10 -17.11 4.45 4.70
CA TYR A 10 -16.68 3.18 5.28
C TYR A 10 -17.03 3.12 6.78
N PRO A 11 -17.35 1.94 7.31
CA PRO A 11 -17.38 1.73 8.75
C PRO A 11 -16.04 2.15 9.38
N GLY A 12 -16.13 2.90 10.47
CA GLY A 12 -14.96 3.28 11.27
C GLY A 12 -14.45 2.13 12.14
N ALA A 13 -13.67 2.48 13.17
CA ALA A 13 -13.16 1.48 14.11
C ALA A 13 -14.31 0.66 14.72
N PRO A 14 -14.24 -0.68 14.73
CA PRO A 14 -15.28 -1.52 15.34
C PRO A 14 -15.37 -1.34 16.87
N PHE A 15 -14.30 -0.84 17.50
CA PHE A 15 -14.21 -0.56 18.93
C PHE A 15 -13.24 0.60 19.19
N LYS A 16 -13.40 1.25 20.35
CA LYS A 16 -12.51 2.32 20.81
C LYS A 16 -11.42 1.74 21.71
N LEU A 17 -10.17 1.81 21.26
CA LEU A 17 -9.00 1.42 22.05
C LEU A 17 -8.35 2.65 22.67
N GLY A 18 -8.15 2.63 23.99
CA GLY A 18 -7.56 3.77 24.72
C GLY A 18 -6.05 3.93 24.49
N VAL A 19 -5.28 2.85 24.68
CA VAL A 19 -3.81 2.89 24.59
C VAL A 19 -3.31 2.82 23.15
N SER A 20 -3.99 2.06 22.29
CA SER A 20 -3.66 1.88 20.88
C SER A 20 -4.84 2.22 19.96
N PRO A 21 -5.24 3.50 19.87
CA PRO A 21 -6.39 3.90 19.06
C PRO A 21 -6.26 3.41 17.62
N TRP A 22 -7.28 2.70 17.14
CA TRP A 22 -7.38 2.35 15.74
C TRP A 22 -7.54 3.63 14.91
N ARG A 23 -6.80 3.73 13.80
CA ARG A 23 -6.88 4.85 12.86
C ARG A 23 -6.83 4.31 11.44
N GLN A 24 -7.73 4.80 10.59
CA GLN A 24 -7.61 4.60 9.14
C GLN A 24 -6.41 5.40 8.65
N ARG A 25 -5.48 4.73 7.96
CA ARG A 25 -4.23 5.35 7.47
C ARG A 25 -4.34 5.93 6.06
N GLY A 26 -5.47 5.71 5.41
CA GLY A 26 -5.73 6.18 4.04
C GLY A 26 -6.67 5.22 3.30
N ARG A 27 -6.78 5.43 1.98
CA ARG A 27 -7.44 4.50 1.06
C ARG A 27 -6.68 3.17 0.98
N ALA A 28 -7.35 2.14 0.49
CA ALA A 28 -6.66 0.91 0.11
C ALA A 28 -5.58 1.24 -0.94
N PRO A 29 -4.36 0.68 -0.83
CA PRO A 29 -3.29 0.93 -1.79
C PRO A 29 -3.66 0.42 -3.18
N HIS A 30 -3.17 1.06 -4.24
CA HIS A 30 -3.23 0.47 -5.57
C HIS A 30 -2.24 -0.68 -5.73
N ALA A 31 -2.47 -1.53 -6.73
CA ALA A 31 -1.54 -2.58 -7.10
C ALA A 31 -0.16 -1.97 -7.43
N GLY A 32 0.86 -2.41 -6.69
CA GLY A 32 2.24 -1.96 -6.86
C GLY A 32 2.60 -0.60 -6.24
N GLU A 33 1.67 0.07 -5.53
CA GLU A 33 1.90 1.39 -4.92
C GLU A 33 3.13 1.43 -4.00
N HIS A 34 3.40 0.34 -3.28
CA HIS A 34 4.51 0.22 -2.33
C HIS A 34 5.67 -0.65 -2.82
N ASN A 35 5.75 -0.98 -4.12
CA ASN A 35 6.79 -1.90 -4.59
C ASN A 35 8.20 -1.32 -4.41
N ALA A 36 8.41 -0.03 -4.63
CA ALA A 36 9.72 0.59 -4.41
C ALA A 36 10.11 0.57 -2.92
N GLU A 37 9.17 0.89 -2.02
CA GLU A 37 9.40 0.88 -0.57
C GLU A 37 9.72 -0.54 -0.07
N VAL A 38 8.91 -1.53 -0.44
CA VAL A 38 9.08 -2.89 0.07
C VAL A 38 10.29 -3.57 -0.57
N TYR A 39 10.38 -3.59 -1.90
CA TYR A 39 11.46 -4.32 -2.56
C TYR A 39 12.79 -3.56 -2.51
N GLY A 40 12.77 -2.24 -2.66
CA GLY A 40 13.96 -1.39 -2.58
C GLY A 40 14.38 -1.14 -1.14
N ASP A 41 13.60 -0.34 -0.40
CA ASP A 41 14.04 0.17 0.91
C ASP A 41 14.07 -0.92 1.99
N LEU A 42 13.04 -1.77 2.06
CA LEU A 42 12.93 -2.79 3.11
C LEU A 42 13.73 -4.06 2.80
N LEU A 43 13.70 -4.53 1.54
CA LEU A 43 14.35 -5.79 1.14
C LEU A 43 15.71 -5.58 0.47
N GLY A 44 16.09 -4.33 0.17
CA GLY A 44 17.42 -3.99 -0.33
C GLY A 44 17.69 -4.35 -1.78
N MET A 45 16.65 -4.56 -2.60
CA MET A 45 16.84 -4.81 -4.03
C MET A 45 17.36 -3.56 -4.72
N ASP A 46 18.40 -3.72 -5.53
CA ASP A 46 18.92 -2.61 -6.31
C ASP A 46 18.02 -2.28 -7.52
N GLU A 47 18.22 -1.11 -8.11
CA GLU A 47 17.45 -0.65 -9.27
C GLU A 47 17.49 -1.64 -10.46
N PRO A 48 18.66 -2.24 -10.81
CA PRO A 48 18.72 -3.32 -11.78
C PRO A 48 17.85 -4.55 -11.45
N GLU A 49 17.79 -4.98 -10.18
CA GLU A 49 16.98 -6.11 -9.70
C GLU A 49 15.49 -5.80 -9.80
N LEU A 50 15.07 -4.64 -9.31
CA LEU A 50 13.70 -4.13 -9.42
C LEU A 50 13.24 -4.07 -10.88
N ARG A 51 14.10 -3.57 -11.77
CA ARG A 51 13.81 -3.53 -13.21
C ARG A 51 13.63 -4.92 -13.80
N ARG A 52 14.50 -5.89 -13.44
CA ARG A 52 14.36 -7.29 -13.90
C ARG A 52 13.06 -7.91 -13.41
N ALA A 53 12.65 -7.64 -12.18
CA ALA A 53 11.41 -8.15 -11.61
C ALA A 53 10.18 -7.57 -12.35
N ARG A 54 10.17 -6.26 -12.65
CA ARG A 54 9.14 -5.61 -13.48
C ARG A 54 9.04 -6.23 -14.88
N MET A 55 10.17 -6.47 -15.55
CA MET A 55 10.19 -7.07 -16.88
C MET A 55 9.66 -8.52 -16.91
N ARG A 56 9.68 -9.21 -15.77
CA ARG A 56 9.13 -10.56 -15.62
C ARG A 56 7.67 -10.57 -15.13
N MET A 57 7.06 -9.40 -14.95
CA MET A 57 5.71 -9.23 -14.37
C MET A 57 5.56 -9.85 -12.97
N VAL A 58 6.62 -9.82 -12.16
CA VAL A 58 6.59 -10.29 -10.77
C VAL A 58 6.22 -9.16 -9.80
N VAL A 59 6.48 -7.91 -10.18
CA VAL A 59 6.23 -6.66 -9.42
C VAL A 59 5.88 -5.52 -10.36
#